data_AF-A0AAE9JTW1-F1
#
_entry.id   AF-A0AAE9JTW1-F1
#
_cell.length_a   1.000
_cell.length_b   1.000
_cell.length_c   1.000
_cell.angle_alpha   90.00
_cell.angle_beta   90.00
_cell.angle_gamma   90.00
#
_symmetry.space_group_name_H-M   'P 1'
#
loop_
_entity.id
_entity.type
_entity.pdbx_description
1 polymer ?
#
loop_
_entity_poly.entity_id
_entity_poly.type
_entity_poly.pdbx_seq_one_letter_code
_entity_poly.pdbx_strand_id
1 'polypeptide(L)'
;MVGTVLPDENAYSAAFKNGDIVFLYKTVPYNISIISSANHPVKLGISDAYLLKHNMHQSTTPKRVIYEHHGIELDASKIVWNKVVILKAQPSKCSVKPVNVTFTCL
;
A
#
# COMPACT_ATOMS: atom_id res chain seq x y z
N MET A 1 1.04 4.04 1.43
CA MET A 1 0.13 4.22 2.59
C MET A 1 -0.47 2.85 2.90
N VAL A 2 -0.12 2.23 4.02
CA VAL A 2 -0.68 0.91 4.38
C VAL A 2 -1.98 1.17 5.13
N GLY A 3 -3.11 1.01 4.46
CA GLY A 3 -4.43 1.04 5.08
C GLY A 3 -4.97 -0.38 5.15
N THR A 4 -5.28 -0.87 6.34
CA THR A 4 -6.05 -2.11 6.50
C THR A 4 -7.52 -1.74 6.54
N VAL A 5 -8.34 -2.38 5.69
CA VAL A 5 -9.81 -2.26 5.74
C VAL A 5 -10.39 -3.10 6.91
N LEU A 6 -9.52 -3.78 7.66
CA LEU A 6 -9.85 -4.62 8.79
C LEU A 6 -9.58 -3.86 10.09
N PRO A 7 -10.40 -4.07 11.14
CA PRO A 7 -10.16 -3.47 12.46
C PRO A 7 -8.74 -3.80 12.95
N ASP A 8 -8.08 -2.84 13.61
CA ASP A 8 -6.67 -2.94 14.04
C ASP A 8 -6.39 -4.12 14.99
N GLU A 9 -7.42 -4.69 15.63
CA GLU A 9 -7.33 -5.91 16.47
C GLU A 9 -7.31 -7.23 15.67
N ASN A 10 -7.64 -7.16 14.38
CA ASN A 10 -7.85 -8.32 13.50
C ASN A 10 -6.82 -8.40 12.37
N ALA A 11 -6.05 -7.34 12.14
CA ALA A 11 -4.94 -7.32 11.18
C ALA A 11 -3.76 -6.49 11.71
N TYR A 12 -2.55 -6.98 11.46
CA TYR A 12 -1.31 -6.29 11.81
C TYR A 12 -0.40 -6.20 10.58
N SER A 13 0.37 -5.12 10.48
CA SER A 13 1.38 -4.95 9.44
C SER A 13 2.72 -4.52 10.04
N ALA A 14 3.82 -5.10 9.56
CA ALA A 14 5.17 -4.72 9.94
C ALA A 14 6.08 -4.64 8.72
N ALA A 15 6.98 -3.66 8.71
CA ALA A 15 8.03 -3.53 7.71
C ALA A 15 9.40 -3.78 8.37
N PHE A 16 10.25 -4.56 7.72
CA PHE A 16 11.56 -4.98 8.23
C PHE A 16 12.70 -4.23 7.53
N LYS A 17 13.86 -4.13 8.20
CA LYS A 17 15.05 -3.44 7.67
C LYS A 17 15.59 -4.06 6.37
N ASN A 18 15.32 -5.34 6.13
CA ASN A 18 15.69 -6.02 4.90
C ASN A 18 14.74 -5.69 3.72
N GLY A 19 13.73 -4.84 3.94
CA GLY A 19 12.75 -4.44 2.95
C GLY A 19 11.51 -5.33 2.87
N ASP A 20 11.47 -6.44 3.60
CA ASP A 20 10.29 -7.31 3.63
C ASP A 20 9.14 -6.61 4.36
N ILE A 21 7.92 -6.84 3.88
CA ILE A 21 6.70 -6.34 4.51
C ILE A 21 5.80 -7.54 4.82
N VAL A 22 5.34 -7.61 6.07
CA VAL A 22 4.53 -8.71 6.58
C VAL A 22 3.16 -8.18 6.99
N PHE A 23 2.13 -8.86 6.50
CA PHE A 23 0.75 -8.68 6.89
C PHE A 23 0.24 -9.93 7.59
N LEU A 24 -0.20 -9.77 8.84
CA LEU A 24 -0.83 -10.82 9.63
C LEU A 24 -2.33 -10.57 9.65
N TYR A 25 -3.11 -11.51 9.13
CA TYR A 25 -4.56 -11.49 9.16
C TYR A 25 -5.04 -12.49 10.21
N LYS A 26 -5.45 -11.99 11.38
CA LYS A 26 -5.98 -12.83 12.47
C LYS A 26 -7.37 -13.35 12.10
N THR A 27 -8.25 -12.44 11.73
CA THR A 27 -9.63 -12.72 11.32
C THR A 27 -10.00 -11.84 10.13
N VAL A 28 -10.65 -12.44 9.13
CA VAL A 28 -11.18 -11.72 7.97
C VAL A 28 -12.70 -11.95 7.99
N PRO A 29 -13.52 -10.90 8.25
CA PRO A 29 -14.95 -11.05 8.52
C PRO A 29 -15.77 -11.51 7.30
N TYR A 30 -15.27 -11.26 6.09
CA TYR A 30 -15.89 -11.70 4.84
C TYR A 30 -14.80 -12.03 3.81
N ASN A 31 -15.07 -13.01 2.95
CA ASN A 31 -14.15 -13.33 1.85
C ASN A 31 -14.06 -12.13 0.91
N ILE A 32 -12.86 -11.63 0.67
CA ILE A 32 -12.64 -10.41 -0.12
C ILE A 32 -13.13 -10.57 -1.57
N SER A 33 -13.15 -11.80 -2.10
CA SER A 33 -13.65 -12.09 -3.45
C SER A 33 -15.15 -11.81 -3.63
N ILE A 34 -15.93 -11.65 -2.55
CA ILE A 34 -17.38 -11.35 -2.63
C ILE A 34 -17.66 -9.84 -2.59
N ILE A 35 -16.65 -9.00 -2.37
CA ILE A 35 -16.81 -7.55 -2.32
C ILE A 35 -17.05 -7.03 -3.75
N SER A 36 -18.17 -6.37 -3.96
CA SER A 36 -18.51 -5.80 -5.26
C SER A 36 -17.62 -4.59 -5.60
N SER A 37 -17.04 -4.61 -6.79
CA SER A 37 -16.30 -3.49 -7.38
C SER A 37 -17.17 -2.56 -8.25
N ALA A 38 -18.49 -2.75 -8.26
CA ALA A 38 -19.40 -2.06 -9.18
C ALA A 38 -19.45 -0.54 -8.96
N ASN A 39 -19.36 -0.09 -7.70
CA ASN A 39 -19.41 1.33 -7.35
C ASN A 39 -18.01 1.93 -7.14
N HIS A 40 -17.08 1.13 -6.61
CA HIS A 40 -15.71 1.55 -6.35
C HIS A 40 -14.72 0.40 -6.61
N PRO A 41 -13.61 0.65 -7.33
CA PRO A 41 -12.56 -0.34 -7.48
C PRO A 41 -12.00 -0.76 -6.12
N VAL A 42 -11.98 -2.07 -5.87
CA VAL A 42 -11.30 -2.66 -4.72
C VAL A 42 -9.84 -2.88 -5.10
N LYS A 43 -8.92 -2.15 -4.47
CA LYS A 43 -7.49 -2.38 -4.63
C LYS A 43 -6.95 -3.16 -3.44
N LEU A 44 -6.27 -4.26 -3.71
CA LEU A 44 -5.56 -5.06 -2.71
C LEU A 44 -4.09 -5.05 -3.10
N GLY A 45 -3.23 -4.51 -2.24
CA GLY A 45 -1.85 -4.33 -2.64
C GLY A 45 -1.09 -3.30 -1.82
N ILE A 46 0.15 -3.09 -2.22
CA ILE A 46 0.95 -1.95 -1.77
C ILE A 46 1.17 -1.04 -2.96
N SER A 47 1.02 0.26 -2.75
CA SER A 47 1.44 1.26 -3.72
C SER A 47 2.40 2.27 -3.13
N ASP A 48 3.34 2.68 -3.98
CA ASP A 48 4.13 3.88 -3.76
C ASP A 48 3.34 5.10 -4.25
N ALA A 49 3.36 6.15 -3.43
CA ALA A 49 2.60 7.35 -3.68
C ALA A 49 3.25 8.57 -3.04
N TYR A 50 3.11 9.72 -3.70
CA TYR A 50 3.52 11.01 -3.16
C TYR A 50 2.31 11.92 -2.90
N LEU A 51 2.45 12.79 -1.91
CA LEU A 51 1.43 13.74 -1.50
C LEU A 51 1.79 15.14 -2.04
N LEU A 52 0.98 15.64 -2.97
CA LEU A 52 1.07 17.01 -3.44
C LEU A 52 0.14 17.91 -2.61
N LYS A 53 0.69 18.99 -2.06
CA LYS A 53 -0.07 20.02 -1.34
C LYS A 53 -0.21 21.24 -2.24
N HIS A 54 -1.41 21.48 -2.76
CA HIS A 54 -1.73 22.70 -3.47
C HIS A 54 -2.13 23.79 -2.48
N ASN A 55 -1.27 24.80 -2.35
CA ASN A 55 -1.60 26.05 -1.68
C ASN A 55 -2.28 26.95 -2.72
N MET A 56 -3.60 26.80 -2.88
CA MET A 56 -4.36 27.76 -3.68
C MET A 56 -4.55 29.03 -2.88
N HIS A 57 -4.02 30.15 -3.37
CA HIS A 57 -4.13 31.47 -2.75
C HIS A 57 -5.57 31.96 -2.51
N GLN A 58 -6.59 31.29 -3.09
CA GLN A 58 -8.01 31.67 -3.01
C GLN A 58 -8.89 30.68 -2.21
N SER A 59 -8.34 29.58 -1.68
CA SER A 59 -9.10 28.61 -0.87
C SER A 59 -8.61 28.59 0.57
N THR A 60 -9.53 28.68 1.53
CA THR A 60 -9.24 28.65 2.98
C THR A 60 -8.66 27.31 3.44
N THR A 61 -8.75 26.26 2.61
CA THR A 61 -8.20 24.93 2.90
C THR A 61 -7.20 24.48 1.82
N PRO A 62 -6.00 24.03 2.21
CA PRO A 62 -5.02 23.50 1.26
C PRO A 62 -5.51 22.16 0.70
N LYS A 63 -5.53 22.02 -0.64
CA LYS A 63 -5.91 20.77 -1.30
C LYS A 63 -4.75 19.79 -1.25
N ARG A 64 -4.99 18.59 -0.70
CA ARG A 64 -4.04 17.49 -0.66
C ARG A 64 -4.41 16.46 -1.73
N VAL A 65 -3.48 16.14 -2.62
CA VAL A 65 -3.66 15.16 -3.70
C VAL A 65 -2.64 14.06 -3.54
N ILE A 66 -3.08 12.80 -3.57
CA ILE A 66 -2.21 11.63 -3.52
C ILE A 66 -2.06 11.12 -4.97
N TYR A 67 -0.82 11.02 -5.44
CA TYR A 67 -0.49 10.46 -6.74
C TYR A 67 0.16 9.10 -6.55
N GLU A 68 -0.49 8.08 -7.09
CA GLU A 68 0.01 6.71 -7.09
C GLU A 68 0.94 6.52 -8.30
N HIS A 69 2.17 6.08 -8.06
CA HIS A 69 3.15 5.88 -9.13
C HIS A 69 3.23 4.41 -9.54
N HIS A 70 3.39 3.53 -8.56
CA HIS A 70 3.56 2.10 -8.80
C HIS A 70 2.80 1.31 -7.73
N GLY A 71 2.13 0.23 -8.15
CA GLY A 71 1.38 -0.66 -7.30
C GLY A 71 1.75 -2.11 -7.53
N ILE A 72 1.80 -2.88 -6.45
CA ILE A 72 1.86 -4.34 -6.45
C ILE A 72 0.49 -4.83 -6.02
N GLU A 73 -0.19 -5.55 -6.91
CA GLU A 73 -1.49 -6.14 -6.61
C GLU A 73 -1.34 -7.49 -5.90
N LEU A 74 -2.24 -7.72 -4.94
CA LEU A 74 -2.37 -8.95 -4.18
C LEU A 74 -3.64 -9.68 -4.61
N ASP A 75 -3.52 -10.99 -4.77
CA ASP A 75 -4.66 -11.86 -5.03
C ASP A 75 -5.54 -11.97 -3.77
N ALA A 76 -6.81 -11.58 -3.91
CA ALA A 76 -7.83 -11.66 -2.86
C ALA A 76 -7.93 -13.06 -2.24
N SER A 77 -7.73 -14.10 -3.06
CA SER A 77 -7.80 -15.51 -2.65
C SER A 77 -6.73 -15.88 -1.62
N LYS A 78 -5.62 -15.13 -1.57
CA LYS A 78 -4.50 -15.35 -0.64
C LYS A 78 -4.70 -14.66 0.70
N ILE A 79 -5.67 -13.74 0.79
CA ILE A 79 -5.98 -13.01 2.02
C ILE A 79 -7.12 -13.75 2.73
N VAL A 80 -6.71 -14.65 3.61
CA VAL A 80 -7.58 -15.57 4.35
C VAL A 80 -7.33 -15.45 5.85
N TRP A 81 -8.28 -15.93 6.66
CA TRP A 81 -8.17 -15.91 8.11
C TRP A 81 -6.96 -16.72 8.61
N ASN A 82 -6.38 -16.27 9.72
CA ASN A 82 -5.24 -16.89 10.39
C ASN A 82 -4.05 -17.16 9.45
N LYS A 83 -3.76 -16.22 8.55
CA LYS A 83 -2.70 -16.35 7.54
C LYS A 83 -1.81 -15.13 7.51
N VAL A 84 -0.59 -15.35 7.04
CA VAL A 84 0.45 -14.34 6.91
C VAL A 84 0.77 -14.17 5.44
N VAL A 85 0.70 -12.93 4.97
CA VAL A 85 1.13 -12.53 3.63
C VAL A 85 2.47 -11.81 3.77
N ILE A 86 3.50 -12.34 3.12
CA ILE A 86 4.85 -11.78 3.15
C ILE A 86 5.19 -11.28 1.76
N LEU A 87 5.44 -9.98 1.66
CA LEU A 87 6.04 -9.37 0.48
C LEU A 87 7.55 -9.40 0.68
N LYS A 88 8.23 -10.18 -0.15
CA LYS A 88 9.69 -10.29 -0.13
C LYS A 88 10.28 -9.14 -0.94
N ALA A 89 11.21 -8.41 -0.32
CA ALA A 89 12.00 -7.44 -1.06
C ALA A 89 12.81 -8.15 -2.13
N GLN A 90 12.71 -7.67 -3.36
CA GLN A 90 13.64 -8.08 -4.39
C GLN A 90 14.98 -7.38 -4.17
N PRO A 91 16.12 -8.07 -4.38
CA PRO A 91 17.42 -7.45 -4.30
C PRO A 91 17.49 -6.28 -5.28
N SER A 92 17.60 -5.08 -4.75
CA SER A 92 17.59 -3.86 -5.55
C SER A 92 18.87 -3.78 -6.37
N LYS A 93 18.79 -3.79 -7.70
CA LYS A 93 19.89 -3.33 -8.56
C LYS A 93 19.88 -1.79 -8.60
N CYS A 94 20.06 -1.12 -7.47
CA CYS A 94 20.04 0.34 -7.44
C CYS A 94 21.17 0.91 -6.56
N SER A 95 22.21 1.42 -7.23
CA SER A 95 23.26 2.23 -6.61
C SER A 95 22.73 3.65 -6.43
N VAL A 96 22.31 4.01 -5.22
CA VAL A 96 21.91 5.38 -4.86
C VAL A 96 23.17 6.27 -4.91
N LYS A 97 23.26 7.15 -5.91
CA LYS A 97 24.19 8.28 -5.87
C LYS A 97 23.47 9.50 -5.30
N PRO A 98 24.13 10.30 -4.43
CA PRO A 98 23.50 11.45 -3.81
C PRO A 98 23.53 12.63 -4.80
N VAL A 99 22.45 12.90 -5.53
CA VAL A 99 22.07 14.25 -6.01
C VAL A 99 20.58 14.26 -6.34
N ASN A 100 19.94 15.41 -6.05
CA ASN A 100 18.55 15.79 -6.24
C ASN A 100 17.81 15.05 -7.36
N VAL A 101 16.93 14.15 -6.91
CA VAL A 101 15.82 13.52 -7.64
C VAL A 101 16.23 12.82 -8.93
N THR A 102 16.51 11.52 -8.80
CA THR A 102 16.21 10.57 -9.87
C THR A 102 15.84 9.23 -9.24
N PHE A 103 14.57 8.86 -9.32
CA PHE A 103 14.11 7.52 -8.97
C PHE A 103 14.16 6.66 -10.23
N THR A 104 15.05 5.68 -10.22
CA THR A 104 15.04 4.48 -11.04
C THR A 104 15.46 3.37 -10.07
N CYS A 105 14.93 2.15 -10.03
CA CYS A 105 14.10 1.38 -10.94
C CYS A 105 13.47 0.22 -10.12
N LEU A 106 12.53 -0.50 -10.72
CA LEU A 106 12.28 -1.93 -10.49
C LEU A 106 13.59 -2.74 -10.43
#